data_AF-A0A9D1ZY86-F1
#
_entry.id   AF-A0A9D1ZY86-F1
#
_cell.length_a   1.000
_cell.length_b   1.000
_cell.length_c   1.000
_cell.angle_alpha   90.00
_cell.angle_beta   90.00
_cell.angle_gamma   90.00
#
_symmetry.space_group_name_H-M   'P 1'
#
loop_
_entity.id
_entity.type
_entity.pdbx_description
1 polymer ?
#
loop_
_entity_poly.entity_id
_entity_poly.type
_entity_poly.pdbx_seq_one_letter_code
_entity_poly.pdbx_strand_id
1 'polypeptide(L)'
;MIDFKDFTLYIRENSDSAAAVRECLGAELSHTEDGAPLAEGFTLSLSDTANLTFLAVSKRGGKIGVDAELLSRTPPPGFSSVFEWTDLEAYCKASGENLFALAKNPPDLSKIPDIEITRITTHGCAVSVAEAPCASPLIKP
;
A
#
# COMPACT_ATOMS: atom_id res chain seq x y z
N MET A 1 -14.09 4.24 5.20
CA MET A 1 -12.86 4.67 5.89
C MET A 1 -12.65 3.77 7.08
N ILE A 2 -11.43 3.27 7.26
CA ILE A 2 -11.00 2.52 8.43
C ILE A 2 -9.81 3.27 9.01
N ASP A 3 -9.91 3.68 10.27
CA ASP A 3 -8.89 4.48 10.93
C ASP A 3 -7.99 3.59 11.80
N PHE A 4 -6.70 3.57 11.50
CA PHE A 4 -5.70 2.86 12.28
C PHE A 4 -4.85 3.87 13.06
N LYS A 5 -4.04 3.37 13.99
CA LYS A 5 -3.15 4.23 14.77
C LYS A 5 -2.22 5.07 13.87
N ASP A 6 -1.72 4.44 12.81
CA ASP A 6 -0.55 4.92 12.06
C ASP A 6 -0.87 5.33 10.63
N PHE A 7 -2.01 4.88 10.11
CA PHE A 7 -2.54 5.26 8.81
C PHE A 7 -4.06 5.35 8.83
N THR A 8 -4.63 5.92 7.78
CA THR A 8 -6.06 5.84 7.48
C THR A 8 -6.22 5.15 6.13
N LEU A 9 -7.14 4.18 6.05
CA LEU A 9 -7.51 3.50 4.80
C LEU A 9 -8.87 3.99 4.33
N TYR A 10 -8.89 4.64 3.17
CA TYR A 10 -10.09 4.99 2.44
C TYR A 10 -10.39 3.91 1.39
N ILE A 11 -11.68 3.64 1.21
CA ILE A 11 -12.18 2.66 0.25
C ILE A 11 -13.30 3.36 -0.50
N ARG A 12 -13.19 3.46 -1.82
CA ARG A 12 -14.18 4.13 -2.68
C ARG A 12 -14.66 3.16 -3.74
N GLU A 13 -15.98 3.03 -3.85
CA GLU A 13 -16.62 2.28 -4.93
C GLU A 13 -16.81 3.15 -6.16
N ASN A 14 -16.55 2.59 -7.34
CA ASN A 14 -16.76 3.23 -8.64
C ASN A 14 -16.10 4.61 -8.75
N SER A 15 -14.95 4.78 -8.10
CA SER A 15 -14.12 5.97 -8.13
C SER A 15 -12.80 5.60 -8.81
N ASP A 16 -12.21 6.55 -9.52
CA ASP A 16 -10.82 6.41 -9.94
C ASP A 16 -9.88 6.98 -8.85
N SER A 17 -8.60 6.60 -8.94
CA SER A 17 -7.56 7.03 -8.00
C SER A 17 -7.48 8.55 -7.80
N ALA A 18 -7.63 9.36 -8.86
CA ALA A 18 -7.54 10.82 -8.75
C ALA A 18 -8.79 11.41 -8.05
N ALA A 19 -9.97 10.90 -8.38
CA ALA A 19 -11.22 11.26 -7.70
C ALA A 19 -11.17 10.88 -6.22
N ALA A 20 -10.69 9.69 -5.89
CA ALA A 20 -10.56 9.23 -4.50
C ALA A 20 -9.64 10.14 -3.68
N VAL A 21 -8.47 10.53 -4.22
CA VAL A 21 -7.54 11.45 -3.56
C VAL A 21 -8.17 12.82 -3.34
N ARG A 22 -8.80 13.41 -4.35
CA ARG A 22 -9.45 14.71 -4.26
C ARG A 22 -10.62 14.72 -3.26
N GLU A 23 -11.46 13.69 -3.28
CA GLU A 23 -12.62 13.58 -2.40
C GLU A 23 -12.24 13.31 -0.94
N CYS A 24 -11.21 12.51 -0.71
CA CYS A 24 -10.81 12.12 0.65
C CYS A 24 -9.84 13.11 1.28
N LEU A 25 -8.96 13.74 0.49
CA LEU A 25 -7.86 14.56 0.98
C LEU A 25 -7.94 16.03 0.55
N GLY A 26 -8.81 16.37 -0.42
CA GLY A 26 -8.85 17.72 -0.98
C GLY A 26 -7.58 18.10 -1.76
N ALA A 27 -6.85 17.11 -2.27
CA ALA A 27 -5.58 17.28 -2.96
C ALA A 27 -5.65 16.77 -4.42
N GLU A 28 -4.71 17.23 -5.24
CA GLU A 28 -4.55 16.75 -6.62
C GLU A 28 -3.54 15.60 -6.68
N LEU A 29 -3.89 14.54 -7.42
CA LEU A 29 -3.03 13.40 -7.63
C LEU A 29 -2.05 13.66 -8.79
N SER A 30 -0.78 13.41 -8.54
CA SER A 30 0.30 13.39 -9.53
C SER A 30 1.14 12.13 -9.34
N HIS A 31 2.20 11.94 -10.13
CA HIS A 31 3.03 10.75 -10.06
C HIS A 31 4.52 11.10 -10.20
N THR A 32 5.39 10.29 -9.60
CA THR A 32 6.83 10.29 -9.89
C THR A 32 7.08 9.77 -11.31
N GLU A 33 8.33 9.88 -11.78
CA GLU A 33 8.75 9.29 -13.07
C GLU A 33 8.51 7.77 -13.12
N ASP A 34 8.66 7.09 -11.98
CA ASP A 34 8.41 5.65 -11.84
C ASP A 34 6.93 5.30 -11.62
N GLY A 35 6.03 6.29 -11.66
CA GLY A 35 4.59 6.09 -11.51
C GLY A 35 4.09 5.95 -10.07
N ALA A 36 4.91 6.24 -9.06
CA ALA A 36 4.45 6.25 -7.67
C ALA A 36 3.59 7.49 -7.40
N PRO A 37 2.47 7.38 -6.67
CA PRO A 37 1.53 8.48 -6.50
C PRO A 37 2.07 9.57 -5.57
N LEU A 38 1.76 10.83 -5.89
CA LEU A 38 2.12 12.02 -5.13
C LEU A 38 0.89 12.92 -4.94
N ALA A 39 0.67 13.38 -3.71
CA ALA A 39 -0.27 14.46 -3.39
C ALA A 39 0.36 15.39 -2.35
N GLU A 40 0.26 16.70 -2.57
CA GLU A 40 0.95 17.69 -1.74
C GLU A 40 0.51 17.59 -0.26
N GLY A 41 1.49 17.45 0.64
CA GLY A 41 1.24 17.34 2.08
C GLY A 41 0.87 15.95 2.59
N PHE A 42 0.79 14.94 1.71
CA PHE A 42 0.40 13.58 2.08
C PHE A 42 1.44 12.55 1.67
N THR A 43 1.68 11.58 2.57
CA THR A 43 2.31 10.30 2.19
C THR A 43 1.21 9.28 1.97
N LEU A 44 1.06 8.80 0.74
CA LEU A 44 -0.04 7.92 0.38
C LEU A 44 0.39 6.79 -0.57
N SER A 45 -0.47 5.77 -0.65
CA SER A 45 -0.38 4.70 -1.63
C SER A 45 -1.78 4.33 -2.11
N LEU A 46 -1.86 3.79 -3.31
CA LEU A 46 -3.10 3.44 -4.00
C LEU A 46 -3.08 1.98 -4.48
N SER A 47 -4.25 1.35 -4.47
CA SER A 47 -4.51 0.09 -5.17
C SER A 47 -5.93 0.08 -5.70
N ASP A 48 -6.09 -0.37 -6.94
CA ASP A 48 -7.38 -0.43 -7.64
C ASP A 48 -7.71 -1.89 -7.94
N THR A 49 -8.86 -2.39 -7.46
CA THR A 49 -9.32 -3.76 -7.73
C THR A 49 -10.85 -3.84 -7.69
N ALA A 50 -11.46 -4.59 -8.60
CA ALA A 50 -12.90 -4.86 -8.60
C ALA A 50 -13.83 -3.62 -8.44
N ASN A 51 -13.55 -2.53 -9.15
CA ASN A 51 -14.24 -1.23 -9.04
C ASN A 51 -14.10 -0.54 -7.68
N LEU A 52 -13.14 -0.96 -6.86
CA LEU A 52 -12.76 -0.33 -5.62
C LEU A 52 -11.41 0.34 -5.77
N THR A 53 -11.31 1.56 -5.26
CA THR A 53 -10.03 2.23 -5.02
C THR A 53 -9.74 2.21 -3.53
N PHE A 54 -8.58 1.69 -3.19
CA PHE A 54 -8.00 1.69 -1.85
C PHE A 54 -6.94 2.77 -1.79
N LEU A 55 -7.11 3.71 -0.86
CA LEU A 55 -6.18 4.81 -0.61
C LEU A 55 -5.71 4.72 0.83
N ALA A 56 -4.44 4.39 1.04
CA ALA A 56 -3.81 4.39 2.35
C ALA A 56 -3.01 5.69 2.53
N VAL A 57 -3.21 6.37 3.66
CA VAL A 57 -2.51 7.63 3.98
C VAL A 57 -1.81 7.48 5.32
N SER A 58 -0.49 7.66 5.35
CA SER A 58 0.28 7.58 6.58
C SER A 58 0.06 8.82 7.44
N LYS A 59 -0.15 8.63 8.74
CA LYS A 59 -0.24 9.70 9.74
C LYS A 59 1.12 10.10 10.28
N ARG A 60 2.14 9.27 10.09
CA ARG A 60 3.50 9.47 10.62
C ARG A 60 4.47 10.11 9.61
N GLY A 61 4.06 10.27 8.35
CA GLY A 61 4.93 10.76 7.28
C GLY A 61 6.06 9.79 6.91
N GLY A 62 5.87 8.50 7.18
CA GLY A 62 6.81 7.42 6.82
C GLY A 62 6.66 7.00 5.36
N LYS A 63 7.06 5.77 5.02
CA LYS A 63 6.70 5.17 3.73
C LYS A 63 5.46 4.30 3.91
N ILE A 64 4.57 4.31 2.93
CA ILE A 64 3.34 3.51 2.96
C ILE A 64 3.10 2.84 1.61
N GLY A 65 2.60 1.62 1.64
CA GLY A 65 2.19 0.85 0.48
C GLY A 65 0.88 0.14 0.76
N VAL A 66 -0.08 0.21 -0.15
CA VAL A 66 -1.32 -0.59 -0.06
C VAL A 66 -1.46 -1.45 -1.29
N ASP A 67 -1.87 -2.69 -1.07
CA ASP A 67 -2.31 -3.56 -2.13
C ASP A 67 -3.59 -4.31 -1.77
N ALA A 68 -4.42 -4.57 -2.77
CA ALA A 68 -5.74 -5.15 -2.63
C ALA A 68 -6.08 -6.07 -3.80
N GLU A 69 -6.51 -7.28 -3.49
CA GLU A 69 -6.89 -8.28 -4.48
C GLU A 69 -8.16 -9.02 -4.04
N LEU A 70 -8.99 -9.44 -4.99
CA LEU A 70 -10.18 -10.25 -4.70
C LEU A 70 -9.79 -11.54 -3.97
N LEU A 71 -10.49 -11.89 -2.89
CA LEU A 71 -10.28 -13.14 -2.15
C LEU A 71 -10.59 -14.38 -3.00
N SER A 72 -11.44 -14.23 -4.02
CA SER A 72 -11.77 -15.28 -4.98
C SER A 72 -10.67 -15.53 -6.01
N ARG A 73 -9.64 -14.68 -6.06
CA ARG A 73 -8.52 -14.81 -6.98
C ARG A 73 -7.63 -15.98 -6.57
N THR A 74 -7.15 -16.74 -7.56
CA THR A 74 -6.05 -17.68 -7.34
C THR A 74 -4.75 -16.90 -7.17
N PRO A 75 -3.99 -17.09 -6.07
CA PRO A 75 -2.72 -16.40 -5.88
C PRO A 75 -1.73 -16.74 -7.01
N PRO A 76 -0.80 -15.83 -7.35
CA PRO A 76 0.22 -16.11 -8.35
C PRO A 76 1.07 -17.34 -7.99
N PRO A 77 1.68 -18.02 -8.97
CA PRO A 77 2.57 -19.15 -8.72
C PRO A 77 3.69 -18.78 -7.74
N GLY A 78 3.92 -19.64 -6.75
CA GLY A 78 4.91 -19.40 -5.69
C GLY A 78 4.34 -18.78 -4.41
N PHE A 79 3.07 -18.34 -4.42
CA PHE A 79 2.37 -17.82 -3.24
C PHE A 79 1.29 -18.81 -2.77
N SER A 80 1.20 -19.01 -1.46
CA SER A 80 0.25 -19.95 -0.85
C SER A 80 -1.13 -19.33 -0.62
N SER A 81 -1.22 -18.00 -0.60
CA SER A 81 -2.47 -17.26 -0.40
C SER A 81 -2.43 -15.90 -1.09
N VAL A 82 -3.61 -15.32 -1.35
CA VAL A 82 -3.73 -13.95 -1.87
C VAL A 82 -3.08 -12.94 -0.93
N PHE A 83 -3.14 -13.18 0.39
CA PHE A 83 -2.49 -12.31 1.36
C PHE A 83 -0.96 -12.29 1.25
N GLU A 84 -0.31 -13.41 0.95
CA GLU A 84 1.14 -13.38 0.74
C GLU A 84 1.52 -12.57 -0.50
N TRP A 85 0.65 -12.55 -1.51
CA TRP A 85 0.84 -11.73 -2.69
C TRP A 85 0.63 -10.24 -2.38
N THR A 86 -0.50 -9.88 -1.76
CA THR A 86 -0.79 -8.47 -1.42
C THR A 86 0.21 -7.92 -0.41
N ASP A 87 0.74 -8.75 0.50
CA ASP A 87 1.81 -8.33 1.41
C ASP A 87 3.09 -7.95 0.66
N LEU A 88 3.49 -8.75 -0.34
CA LEU A 88 4.67 -8.46 -1.13
C LEU A 88 4.49 -7.20 -1.98
N GLU A 89 3.33 -7.03 -2.63
CA GLU A 89 3.05 -5.82 -3.42
C GLU A 89 2.99 -4.57 -2.53
N ALA A 90 2.32 -4.65 -1.38
CA ALA A 90 2.27 -3.55 -0.42
C ALA A 90 3.70 -3.21 0.08
N TYR A 91 4.52 -4.21 0.38
CA TYR A 91 5.93 -4.01 0.71
C TYR A 91 6.68 -3.30 -0.41
N CYS A 92 6.56 -3.74 -1.65
CA CYS A 92 7.26 -3.13 -2.80
C CYS A 92 6.83 -1.68 -2.99
N LYS A 93 5.52 -1.38 -2.86
CA LYS A 93 4.97 -0.02 -2.94
C LYS A 93 5.50 0.87 -1.82
N ALA A 94 5.67 0.35 -0.61
CA ALA A 94 6.24 1.09 0.50
C ALA A 94 7.76 1.29 0.35
N SER A 95 8.51 0.26 -0.04
CA SER A 95 9.98 0.29 -0.05
C SER A 95 10.55 0.96 -1.30
N GLY A 96 9.86 0.85 -2.43
CA GLY A 96 10.35 1.18 -3.78
C GLY A 96 11.06 -0.01 -4.45
N GLU A 97 11.02 -1.21 -3.86
CA GLU A 97 11.67 -2.38 -4.45
C GLU A 97 10.93 -2.94 -5.67
N ASN A 98 11.67 -3.61 -6.54
CA ASN A 98 11.12 -4.17 -7.76
C ASN A 98 10.36 -5.48 -7.48
N LEU A 99 9.03 -5.44 -7.66
CA LEU A 99 8.14 -6.57 -7.46
C LEU A 99 8.54 -7.82 -8.25
N PHE A 100 8.87 -7.69 -9.54
CA PHE A 100 9.19 -8.84 -10.39
C PHE A 100 10.53 -9.50 -10.02
N ALA A 101 11.46 -8.73 -9.46
CA ALA A 101 12.70 -9.29 -8.93
C ALA A 101 12.42 -10.08 -7.65
N LEU A 102 11.65 -9.52 -6.72
CA LEU A 102 11.35 -10.16 -5.43
C LEU A 102 10.40 -11.34 -5.56
N ALA A 103 9.40 -11.30 -6.44
CA ALA A 103 8.42 -12.38 -6.60
C ALA A 103 9.07 -13.72 -7.01
N LYS A 104 10.28 -13.70 -7.59
CA LYS A 104 11.05 -14.92 -7.91
C LYS A 104 11.60 -15.62 -6.67
N ASN A 105 11.90 -14.85 -5.63
CA ASN A 105 12.39 -15.34 -4.35
C ASN A 105 11.90 -14.41 -3.23
N PRO A 106 10.61 -14.50 -2.84
CA PRO A 106 10.01 -13.55 -1.92
C PRO A 106 10.76 -13.54 -0.59
N PRO A 107 11.10 -12.37 -0.04
CA PRO A 107 11.69 -12.29 1.27
C PRO A 107 10.67 -12.71 2.33
N ASP A 108 11.16 -13.22 3.45
CA ASP A 108 10.33 -13.41 4.64
C ASP A 108 10.04 -12.04 5.27
N LEU A 109 8.90 -11.44 4.93
CA LEU A 109 8.52 -10.10 5.38
C LEU A 109 8.42 -10.00 6.91
N SER A 110 8.19 -11.12 7.61
CA SER A 110 8.18 -11.13 9.08
C SER A 110 9.56 -10.87 9.71
N LYS A 111 10.63 -10.98 8.89
CA LYS A 111 12.02 -10.77 9.30
C LYS A 111 12.59 -9.44 8.82
N ILE A 112 11.84 -8.66 8.04
CA ILE A 112 12.29 -7.34 7.63
C ILE A 112 12.06 -6.38 8.79
N PRO A 113 13.13 -5.85 9.41
CA PRO A 113 12.98 -4.91 10.50
C PRO A 113 12.27 -3.65 10.02
N ASP A 114 11.52 -3.02 10.91
CA ASP A 114 10.89 -1.72 10.70
C ASP A 114 9.78 -1.69 9.64
N ILE A 115 9.26 -2.83 9.17
CA ILE A 115 8.05 -2.85 8.35
C ILE A 115 6.93 -3.56 9.08
N GLU A 116 5.81 -2.85 9.21
CA GLU A 116 4.58 -3.40 9.75
C GLU A 116 3.60 -3.66 8.61
N ILE A 117 3.12 -4.90 8.52
CA ILE A 117 2.07 -5.28 7.57
C ILE A 117 0.76 -5.45 8.33
N THR A 118 -0.23 -4.63 7.98
CA THR A 118 -1.61 -4.78 8.45
C THR A 118 -2.44 -5.46 7.37
N ARG A 119 -2.96 -6.65 7.65
CA ARG A 119 -3.88 -7.39 6.77
C ARG A 119 -5.34 -7.10 7.15
N ILE A 120 -6.16 -6.82 6.15
CA ILE A 120 -7.58 -6.46 6.30
C ILE A 120 -8.40 -7.26 5.29
N THR A 121 -9.53 -7.79 5.72
CA THR A 121 -10.54 -8.40 4.83
C THR A 121 -11.72 -7.45 4.73
N THR A 122 -12.01 -6.95 3.53
CA THR A 122 -13.11 -6.00 3.33
C THR A 122 -13.59 -6.01 1.89
N HIS A 123 -14.90 -5.85 1.66
CA HIS A 123 -15.51 -5.83 0.32
C HIS A 123 -15.11 -7.02 -0.58
N GLY A 124 -14.92 -8.20 0.01
CA GLY A 124 -14.48 -9.39 -0.72
C GLY A 124 -13.01 -9.38 -1.16
N CYS A 125 -12.21 -8.42 -0.68
CA CYS A 125 -10.79 -8.28 -0.97
C CYS A 125 -9.91 -8.66 0.24
N ALA A 126 -8.76 -9.26 -0.06
CA ALA A 126 -7.60 -9.26 0.81
C ALA A 126 -6.86 -7.95 0.58
N VAL A 127 -6.64 -7.19 1.64
CA VAL A 127 -5.94 -5.90 1.59
C VAL A 127 -4.76 -5.96 2.54
N SER A 128 -3.59 -5.58 2.06
CA SER A 128 -2.39 -5.44 2.88
C SER A 128 -1.92 -4.00 2.83
N VAL A 129 -1.64 -3.42 4.00
CA VAL A 129 -1.00 -2.10 4.12
C VAL A 129 0.34 -2.30 4.79
N ALA A 130 1.40 -1.92 4.09
CA ALA A 130 2.76 -1.88 4.61
C ALA A 130 3.10 -0.47 5.04
N GLU A 131 3.54 -0.29 6.28
CA GLU A 131 4.14 0.95 6.75
C GLU A 131 5.59 0.71 7.17
N ALA A 132 6.46 1.62 6.75
CA ALA A 132 7.82 1.74 7.26
C ALA A 132 7.98 3.11 7.93
N PRO A 133 8.63 3.20 9.10
CA PRO A 133 8.89 4.48 9.74
C PRO A 133 9.71 5.35 8.80
N CYS A 134 9.50 6.66 8.88
CA CYS A 134 10.41 7.60 8.26
C CYS A 134 11.80 7.28 8.83
N ALA A 135 12.76 6.93 7.97
CA ALA A 135 14.15 6.87 8.40
C ALA A 135 14.41 8.19 9.11
N SER A 136 14.69 8.14 10.42
CA SER A 136 15.10 9.35 11.11
C SER A 136 16.26 9.91 10.30
N PRO A 137 16.27 11.21 9.95
CA PRO A 137 17.46 11.77 9.32
C PRO A 137 18.62 11.39 10.23
N LEU A 138 19.59 10.67 9.67
CA LEU A 138 20.84 10.40 10.35
C LEU A 138 21.40 11.76 10.77
N ILE A 139 21.16 12.15 12.02
CA ILE A 139 21.89 13.23 12.66
C ILE A 139 23.29 12.63 12.82
N LYS A 140 24.13 12.82 11.80
CA LYS A 140 25.57 12.62 11.99
C LYS A 140 26.01 13.65 13.04
N PRO A 141 26.76 13.23 14.07
CA PRO A 141 27.32 14.15 15.06
C PRO A 141 28.23 15.19 14.40
#